data_AF-A0A973VXS0-F1
#
_entry.id   AF-A0A973VXS0-F1
#
_cell.length_a   1.000
_cell.length_b   1.000
_cell.length_c   1.000
_cell.angle_alpha   90.00
_cell.angle_beta   90.00
_cell.angle_gamma   90.00
#
_symmetry.space_group_name_H-M   'P 1'
#
loop_
_entity.id
_entity.type
_entity.pdbx_description
1 polymer ?
#
loop_
_entity_poly.entity_id
_entity_poly.type
_entity_poly.pdbx_seq_one_letter_code
_entity_poly.pdbx_strand_id
1 'polypeptide(L)' 'MQNHLPPHAQEIYREALNHGFAAHAGDRRQEEIAYRTAWSAVKRSYVKDGDHWVARAPA' A
#
# COMPACT_ATOMS: atom_id res chain seq x y z
N MET A 1 14.53 4.85 -13.85
CA MET A 1 13.91 3.53 -13.76
C MET A 1 12.74 3.65 -12.81
N GLN A 2 11.59 4.06 -13.35
CA GLN A 2 10.39 4.31 -12.56
C GLN A 2 9.63 2.98 -12.55
N ASN A 3 9.78 2.18 -11.48
CA ASN A 3 8.94 1.00 -11.26
C ASN A 3 7.51 1.50 -11.05
N HIS A 4 6.74 1.65 -12.13
CA HIS A 4 5.37 2.13 -12.06
C HIS A 4 4.55 1.09 -11.30
N LEU A 5 4.11 1.46 -10.09
CA LEU A 5 3.11 0.70 -9.37
C LEU A 5 1.86 0.62 -10.26
N PRO A 6 1.30 -0.58 -10.51
CA PRO A 6 0.07 -0.71 -11.28
C PRO A 6 -1.03 0.20 -10.71
N PRO A 7 -1.93 0.75 -11.54
CA PRO A 7 -2.99 1.65 -11.08
C PRO A 7 -3.78 1.08 -9.89
N HIS A 8 -4.12 -0.20 -9.95
CA HIS A 8 -4.86 -0.88 -8.90
C HIS A 8 -4.07 -1.05 -7.58
N ALA A 9 -2.74 -1.16 -7.64
CA ALA A 9 -1.89 -1.11 -6.45
C ALA A 9 -1.91 0.28 -5.80
N GLN A 10 -2.00 1.34 -6.60
CA GLN A 10 -2.10 2.72 -6.09
C GLN A 10 -3.46 2.97 -5.43
N GLU A 11 -4.54 2.37 -5.93
CA GLU A 11 -5.86 2.43 -5.30
C GLU A 11 -5.85 1.77 -3.92
N ILE A 12 -5.37 0.53 -3.83
CA ILE A 12 -5.23 -0.20 -2.55
C ILE A 12 -4.39 0.61 -1.55
N TYR A 13 -3.29 1.20 -2.04
CA TYR A 13 -2.45 2.06 -1.23
C TYR A 13 -3.22 3.26 -0.66
N ARG A 14 -3.94 4.00 -1.51
CA ARG A 14 -4.70 5.19 -1.10
C ARG A 14 -5.83 4.83 -0.13
N GLU A 15 -6.56 3.75 -0.40
CA GLU A 15 -7.64 3.30 0.48
C GLU A 15 -7.11 2.91 1.87
N ALA A 16 -6.06 2.08 1.91
CA ALA A 16 -5.45 1.66 3.17
C ALA A 16 -4.78 2.82 3.92
N LEU A 17 -4.19 3.78 3.20
CA LEU A 17 -3.62 5.00 3.78
C LEU A 17 -4.70 5.85 4.42
N ASN A 18 -5.78 6.15 3.68
CA ASN A 18 -6.90 6.95 4.17
C ASN A 18 -7.55 6.30 5.39
N HIS A 19 -7.74 4.98 5.35
CA HIS A 19 -8.27 4.22 6.46
C HIS A 19 -7.33 4.24 7.68
N GLY A 20 -6.03 4.02 7.48
CA GLY A 20 -5.03 4.10 8.55
C GLY A 20 -4.91 5.49 9.16
N PHE A 21 -4.97 6.53 8.33
CA PHE A 21 -5.01 7.92 8.80
C PHE A 21 -6.27 8.15 9.65
N ALA A 22 -7.45 7.79 9.16
CA ALA A 22 -8.70 7.99 9.90
C ALA A 22 -8.70 7.22 11.24
N ALA A 23 -8.19 5.98 11.24
CA ALA A 23 -8.14 5.12 12.43
C ALA A 23 -7.19 5.64 13.53
N HIS A 24 -6.14 6.38 13.15
CA HIS A 24 -5.14 6.91 14.08
C HIS A 24 -5.17 8.45 14.18
N ALA A 25 -6.30 9.07 13.86
CA ALA A 25 -6.46 10.52 13.90
C ALA A 25 -6.11 11.10 15.28
N GLY A 26 -5.09 11.97 15.32
CA GLY A 26 -4.61 12.61 16.55
C GLY A 26 -3.43 11.93 17.24
N ASP A 27 -2.96 10.77 16.74
CA ASP A 27 -1.68 10.19 17.18
C ASP A 27 -0.51 10.85 16.42
N ARG A 28 0.58 11.17 17.11
CA ARG A 28 1.83 11.65 16.47
C ARG A 28 2.41 10.65 15.47
N ARG A 29 2.08 9.36 15.62
CA ARG A 29 2.51 8.26 14.72
C ARG A 29 1.47 7.91 13.65
N GLN A 30 0.39 8.68 13.53
CA GLN A 30 -0.67 8.45 12.55
C GLN A 30 -0.13 8.27 11.14
N GLU A 31 0.75 9.17 10.70
CA GLU A 31 1.35 9.11 9.36
C GLU A 31 2.14 7.81 9.20
N GLU A 32 3.06 7.51 10.11
CA GLU A 32 3.90 6.31 10.05
C GLU A 32 3.05 5.03 10.01
N ILE A 33 2.03 4.94 10.86
CA ILE A 33 1.14 3.77 10.92
C ILE A 33 0.34 3.64 9.63
N ALA A 34 -0.19 4.74 9.10
CA ALA A 34 -0.95 4.73 7.87
C ALA A 34 -0.08 4.34 6.67
N TYR A 35 1.12 4.92 6.53
CA TYR A 35 2.09 4.56 5.50
C TYR A 35 2.47 3.08 5.58
N ARG A 36 2.73 2.56 6.79
CA ARG A 36 3.08 1.15 6.99
C ARG A 36 1.92 0.23 6.62
N THR A 37 0.69 0.62 6.97
CA THR A 37 -0.53 -0.14 6.66
C THR A 37 -0.77 -0.17 5.15
N ALA A 38 -0.64 0.97 4.48
CA ALA A 38 -0.79 1.09 3.04
C ALA A 38 0.23 0.22 2.28
N TRP A 39 1.51 0.29 2.65
CA TRP A 39 2.54 -0.56 2.05
C TRP A 39 2.34 -2.06 2.33
N SER A 40 1.83 -2.41 3.51
CA SER A 40 1.52 -3.80 3.86
C SER A 40 0.37 -4.34 3.00
N ALA A 41 -0.66 -3.52 2.76
CA ALA A 41 -1.80 -3.87 1.90
C ALA A 41 -1.35 -4.09 0.45
N VAL A 42 -0.54 -3.17 -0.09
CA VAL A 42 0.04 -3.34 -1.44
C VAL A 42 0.86 -4.63 -1.53
N LYS A 43 1.77 -4.89 -0.58
CA LYS A 43 2.60 -6.10 -0.57
C LYS A 43 1.81 -7.40 -0.40
N ARG A 44 0.60 -7.34 0.15
CA ARG A 44 -0.29 -8.49 0.28
C ARG A 44 -0.95 -8.86 -1.05
N SER A 45 -1.28 -7.87 -1.86
CA SER A 45 -1.93 -8.05 -3.17
C SER A 45 -0.96 -8.00 -4.35
N TYR A 46 0.26 -7.50 -4.16
CA TYR A 46 1.29 -7.38 -5.18
C TYR A 46 2.62 -7.89 -4.66
N VAL A 47 3.33 -8.63 -5.50
CA VAL A 47 4.71 -9.06 -5.24
C VAL A 47 5.63 -8.34 -6.22
N LYS A 48 6.82 -7.97 -5.76
CA LYS A 48 7.86 -7.41 -6.62
C LYS A 48 8.54 -8.57 -7.36
N ASP A 49 8.41 -8.60 -8.68
CA ASP A 49 9.07 -9.54 -9.58
C ASP A 49 10.12 -8.76 -10.40
N GLY A 50 11.39 -8.87 -9.99
CA GLY A 50 12.48 -8.06 -10.53
C GLY A 50 12.24 -6.56 -10.35
N ASP A 51 12.06 -5.86 -11.47
CA ASP A 51 11.75 -4.43 -11.55
C ASP A 51 10.25 -4.15 -11.81
N HIS A 52 9.38 -5.13 -11.63
CA HIS A 52 7.94 -4.93 -11.78
C HIS A 52 7.16 -5.34 -10.53
N TRP A 53 6.00 -4.73 -10.34
CA TRP A 53 5.04 -5.15 -9.33
C TRP A 53 3.94 -5.94 -10.03
N VAL A 54 3.84 -7.23 -9.71
CA VAL A 54 2.86 -8.14 -10.31
C VAL A 54 1.79 -8.47 -9.27
N ALA A 55 0.52 -8.50 -9.71
CA ALA A 55 -0.59 -8.87 -8.83
C ALA A 55 -0.39 -10.31 -8.35
N ARG A 56 -0.46 -10.50 -7.03
CA ARG A 56 -0.47 -11.80 -6.39
C ARG A 56 -1.80 -12.46 -6.73
N ALA A 57 -1.77 -13.43 -7.64
CA ALA A 57 -2.96 -14.22 -7.94
C ALA A 57 -3.47 -14.88 -6.63
N PRO A 58 -4.77 -14.82 -6.33
CA PRO A 58 -5.34 -15.66 -5.29
C PRO A 58 -5.09 -17.12 -5.71
N ALA A 59 -4.53 -17.92 -4.80
CA ALA A 59 -4.35 -19.36 -4.97
C ALA A 59 -5.70 -20.08 -4.99
#